data_AF-A0A2D5XGC7-F1
#
_entry.id   AF-A0A2D5XGC7-F1
#
_cell.length_a   1.000
_cell.length_b   1.000
_cell.length_c   1.000
_cell.angle_alpha   90.00
_cell.angle_beta   90.00
_cell.angle_gamma   90.00
#
_symmetry.space_group_name_H-M   'P 1'
#
loop_
_entity.id
_entity.type
_entity.pdbx_description
1 polymer ?
#
loop_
_entity_poly.entity_id
_entity_poly.type
_entity_poly.pdbx_seq_one_letter_code
_entity_poly.pdbx_strand_id
1 'polypeptide(L)' 'LINDTSLRVRVVLDRRMMDGKVLNYHPLDNGATTRIDPQGLLRFIGSCGHQPRIIEL' A
#
# COMPACT_ATOMS: atom_id res chain seq x y z
N LEU A 1 -2.21 7.47 -1.95
CA LEU A 1 -3.56 6.93 -2.24
C LEU A 1 -4.64 7.78 -1.60
N ILE A 2 -4.55 8.08 -0.31
CA ILE A 2 -5.46 9.03 0.35
C ILE A 2 -5.56 10.40 -0.38
N ASN A 3 -4.47 10.86 -0.99
CA ASN A 3 -4.45 12.10 -1.79
C ASN A 3 -5.05 11.95 -3.21
N ASP A 4 -5.25 10.73 -3.71
CA ASP A 4 -5.79 10.48 -5.06
C ASP A 4 -7.30 10.27 -5.01
N THR A 5 -8.02 11.32 -4.64
CA THR A 5 -9.49 11.31 -4.50
C THR A 5 -10.23 11.05 -5.82
N SER A 6 -9.57 11.24 -6.96
CA SER A 6 -10.10 10.97 -8.29
C SER A 6 -9.74 9.58 -8.83
N LEU A 7 -9.07 8.74 -8.02
CA LEU A 7 -8.70 7.36 -8.35
C LEU A 7 -7.95 7.21 -9.69
N ARG A 8 -7.03 8.13 -9.99
CA ARG A 8 -6.26 8.15 -11.24
C ARG A 8 -5.09 7.16 -11.24
N VAL A 9 -4.66 6.72 -10.05
CA VAL A 9 -3.50 5.84 -9.86
C VAL A 9 -3.95 4.38 -9.77
N ARG A 10 -3.27 3.51 -10.54
CA ARG A 10 -3.39 2.06 -10.43
C ARG A 10 -2.30 1.51 -9.52
N VAL A 11 -2.71 0.86 -8.44
CA VAL A 11 -1.79 0.30 -7.44
C VAL A 11 -1.37 -1.10 -7.85
N VAL A 12 -0.06 -1.31 -7.94
CA VAL A 12 0.54 -2.61 -8.20
C VAL A 12 1.51 -2.91 -7.06
N LEU A 13 1.40 -4.11 -6.48
CA LEU A 13 2.21 -4.56 -5.36
C LEU A 13 3.00 -5.80 -5.78
N ASP A 14 4.26 -5.88 -5.37
CA ASP A 14 5.10 -7.05 -5.59
C ASP A 14 4.69 -8.20 -4.66
N ARG A 15 4.63 -9.43 -5.18
CA ARG A 15 4.26 -10.64 -4.44
C ARG A 15 5.19 -10.93 -3.26
N ARG A 16 6.50 -10.93 -3.50
CA ARG A 16 7.52 -11.22 -2.48
C ARG A 16 7.48 -10.20 -1.34
N MET A 17 7.17 -8.94 -1.65
CA MET A 17 6.89 -7.94 -0.62
C MET A 17 5.66 -8.32 0.22
N MET A 18 4.56 -8.68 -0.44
CA MET A 18 3.30 -9.03 0.24
C MET A 18 3.35 -10.33 1.05
N ASP A 19 4.32 -11.21 0.78
CA ASP A 19 4.56 -12.43 1.57
C ASP A 19 5.27 -12.16 2.92
N GLY A 20 5.80 -10.95 3.12
CA GLY A 20 6.43 -10.54 4.37
C GLY A 20 5.43 -10.36 5.53
N LYS A 21 5.90 -10.44 6.78
CA LYS A 21 5.04 -10.21 7.96
C LYS A 21 4.87 -8.73 8.30
N VAL A 22 5.81 -7.90 7.85
CA VAL A 22 5.90 -6.48 8.20
C VAL A 22 6.34 -5.70 6.97
N LEU A 23 5.62 -4.63 6.68
CA LEU A 23 5.92 -3.65 5.65
C LEU A 23 6.18 -2.30 6.31
N ASN A 24 7.04 -1.49 5.67
CA ASN A 24 7.41 -0.17 6.16
C ASN A 24 7.23 0.86 5.05
N TYR A 25 6.55 1.96 5.35
CA TYR A 25 6.32 3.07 4.43
C TYR A 25 6.46 4.41 5.14
N HIS A 26 6.71 5.47 4.38
CA HIS A 26 6.70 6.83 4.90
C HIS A 26 5.27 7.37 5.01
N PRO A 27 4.85 7.92 6.17
CA PRO A 27 3.49 8.43 6.38
C PRO A 27 3.31 9.83 5.79
N LEU A 28 3.52 9.97 4.47
CA LEU A 28 3.51 11.24 3.73
C LEU A 28 4.63 12.22 4.13
N ASP A 29 5.49 11.82 5.05
CA ASP A 29 6.69 12.54 5.46
C ASP A 29 7.87 11.56 5.55
N ASN A 30 9.02 11.94 4.97
CA ASN A 30 10.20 11.08 4.88
C ASN A 30 11.04 11.05 6.17
N GLY A 31 10.75 11.93 7.15
CA GLY A 31 11.38 11.93 8.47
C GLY A 31 10.83 10.86 9.41
N ALA A 32 9.78 10.13 9.01
CA ALA A 32 9.14 9.09 9.80
C ALA A 32 8.94 7.79 9.00
N THR A 33 8.72 6.68 9.72
CA THR A 33 8.36 5.37 9.14
C THR A 33 7.18 4.77 9.88
N THR A 34 6.18 4.32 9.14
CA THR A 34 5.02 3.59 9.65
C THR A 34 5.14 2.12 9.31
N ARG A 35 4.96 1.29 10.33
CA ARG A 35 4.88 -0.16 10.22
C ARG A 35 3.44 -0.58 9.95
N ILE A 36 3.23 -1.48 8.98
CA ILE A 36 1.92 -2.06 8.67
C ILE A 36 2.10 -3.51 8.21
N ASP A 37 1.18 -4.40 8.57
CA ASP A 37 1.16 -5.75 8.01
C ASP A 37 0.52 -5.75 6.59
N PRO A 38 0.76 -6.78 5.75
CA PRO A 38 0.19 -6.81 4.40
C PRO A 38 -1.33 -6.71 4.35
N GLN A 39 -2.05 -7.32 5.30
CA GLN A 39 -3.51 -7.24 5.35
C GLN A 39 -3.95 -5.83 5.75
N GLY A 40 -3.22 -5.18 6.67
CA GLY A 40 -3.38 -3.77 6.99
C GLY A 40 -3.22 -2.87 5.77
N LEU A 41 -2.19 -3.11 4.95
CA LEU A 41 -1.96 -2.34 3.72
C LEU A 41 -3.13 -2.52 2.73
N LEU A 42 -3.59 -3.76 2.50
CA LEU A 42 -4.73 -4.02 1.62
C LEU A 42 -6.01 -3.32 2.12
N ARG A 43 -6.27 -3.35 3.43
CA ARG A 43 -7.41 -2.63 4.04
C ARG A 43 -7.31 -1.13 3.82
N PHE A 44 -6.12 -0.53 4.02
CA PHE A 44 -5.89 0.89 3.80
C PHE A 44 -6.08 1.29 2.32
N ILE A 45 -5.55 0.50 1.39
CA ILE A 45 -5.73 0.74 -0.05
C ILE A 45 -7.23 0.70 -0.41
N GLY A 46 -7.95 -0.30 0.10
CA GLY A 46 -9.39 -0.45 -0.09
C GLY A 46 -10.21 0.69 0.52
N SER A 47 -9.84 1.18 1.71
CA SER A 47 -10.52 2.33 2.33
C SER A 47 -10.27 3.64 1.57
N CYS A 48 -9.23 3.71 0.74
CA CYS A 48 -9.00 4.82 -0.20
C CYS A 48 -9.76 4.65 -1.53
N GLY A 49 -10.55 3.59 -1.72
CA GLY A 49 -11.29 3.32 -2.95
C GLY A 49 -10.49 2.63 -4.06
N HIS A 50 -9.24 2.23 -3.81
CA HIS A 50 -8.41 1.54 -4.79
C HIS A 50 -8.50 0.02 -4.64
N GLN A 51 -8.37 -0.69 -5.77
CA GLN A 51 -8.21 -2.14 -5.80
C GLN A 51 -6.80 -2.48 -6.30
N PRO A 52 -5.89 -2.97 -5.43
CA PRO A 52 -4.52 -3.25 -5.82
C PRO A 52 -4.41 -4.55 -6.62
N ARG A 53 -3.44 -4.61 -7.54
CA ARG A 53 -3.03 -5.85 -8.22
C ARG A 53 -1.71 -6.34 -7.64
N ILE A 54 -1.65 -7.61 -7.26
CA ILE A 54 -0.40 -8.24 -6.82
C ILE A 54 0.20 -8.98 -8.01
N ILE A 55 1.45 -8.67 -8.34
CA ILE A 55 2.19 -9.33 -9.43
C ILE A 55 3.50 -9.91 -8.92
N GLU A 56 4.00 -10.92 -9.63
CA GLU A 56 5.35 -11.41 -9.49
C GLU A 56 6.21 -10.71 -10.55
N LEU A 57 7.34 -10.11 -10.12
CA LEU A 57 8.25 -9.34 -10.97
C LEU A 57 9.39 -10.19 -11.51
#